data_AF-A0A349H2J7-F1
#
_entry.id   AF-A0A349H2J7-F1
#
_cell.length_a   1.000
_cell.length_b   1.000
_cell.length_c   1.000
_cell.angle_alpha   90.00
_cell.angle_beta   90.00
_cell.angle_gamma   90.00
#
_symmetry.space_group_name_H-M   'P 1'
#
loop_
_entity.id
_entity.type
_entity.pdbx_description
1 polymer ?
#
loop_
_entity_poly.entity_id
_entity_poly.type
_entity_poly.pdbx_seq_one_letter_code
_entity_poly.pdbx_strand_id
1 'polypeptide(L)'
;MLMVAMMVMFVASMAAASAANFCLGMLKLSWHSAARIQALHTAEAGVEAAMYAFNRQLASGDGWVGWTVGTNGTFTVTKSLYGVSASASLASTFNVQADTNTLTITSRGTLANSRYANADRTVEVVLKAEAKSTPSPFEWGLLSKDKLNIVGNPLCLSYDSSRGAYGAGNSSTNCDVGSMGQRDDAITGGGAAQSYGDAAVAPGGDVDVNHIFWTGKLTRNLDVDFPDVAPPRTNMTRAAINNATTTINIAGSTYIGVPSIGLVNKTLTIAGNGDVVIYVQGTLSVGTAATIRYAPSAGGIISVKMFLNGNVDINGDLNTDGIPANLQMFGTTTCQTLDCQANNSKSMVIYAPQAQIDLSGNATIQGAIIGNVIRVNGNFDFRYDEALANLEIPTNQQKPLKYFVKNWMERY
;
A
#
# COMPACT_ATOMS: atom_id res chain seq x y z
N MET A 1 -85.38 -23.62 1.30
CA MET A 1 -84.16 -23.68 2.13
C MET A 1 -83.00 -24.45 1.46
N LEU A 2 -83.23 -25.64 0.88
CA LEU A 2 -82.14 -26.43 0.27
C LEU A 2 -81.36 -25.69 -0.84
N MET A 3 -82.05 -25.01 -1.76
CA MET A 3 -81.40 -24.24 -2.84
C MET A 3 -80.49 -23.12 -2.32
N VAL A 4 -80.93 -22.39 -1.29
CA VAL A 4 -80.14 -21.31 -0.68
C VAL A 4 -78.90 -21.88 0.00
N ALA A 5 -79.02 -23.00 0.71
CA ALA A 5 -77.88 -23.69 1.32
C ALA A 5 -76.86 -24.16 0.26
N MET A 6 -77.31 -24.70 -0.87
CA MET A 6 -76.43 -25.11 -1.97
C MET A 6 -75.72 -23.92 -2.62
N MET A 7 -76.41 -22.81 -2.85
CA MET A 7 -75.79 -21.60 -3.41
C MET A 7 -74.74 -21.01 -2.47
N VAL A 8 -75.01 -20.97 -1.16
CA VAL A 8 -74.03 -20.50 -0.16
C VAL A 8 -72.82 -21.42 -0.10
N MET A 9 -73.00 -22.74 -0.13
CA MET A 9 -71.89 -23.70 -0.16
C MET A 9 -71.05 -23.57 -1.45
N PHE A 10 -71.68 -23.31 -2.59
CA PHE A 10 -70.96 -23.11 -3.86
C PHE A 10 -70.12 -21.83 -3.85
N VAL A 11 -70.68 -20.72 -3.36
CA VAL A 11 -69.91 -19.47 -3.21
C VAL A 11 -68.77 -19.63 -2.20
N ALA A 12 -69.02 -20.32 -1.08
CA ALA A 12 -68.00 -20.60 -0.08
C ALA A 12 -66.87 -21.50 -0.63
N SER A 13 -67.19 -22.52 -1.44
CA SER A 13 -66.18 -23.39 -2.05
C SER A 13 -65.37 -22.66 -3.12
N MET A 14 -65.98 -21.79 -3.92
CA MET A 14 -65.27 -20.92 -4.86
C MET A 14 -64.32 -19.95 -4.14
N ALA A 15 -64.77 -19.32 -3.06
CA ALA A 15 -63.93 -18.43 -2.26
C ALA A 15 -62.75 -19.19 -1.62
N ALA A 16 -62.99 -20.39 -1.08
CA ALA A 16 -61.94 -21.25 -0.53
C ALA A 16 -60.92 -21.68 -1.59
N ALA A 17 -61.39 -22.08 -2.78
CA ALA A 17 -60.51 -22.45 -3.89
C ALA A 17 -59.68 -21.26 -4.41
N SER A 18 -60.27 -20.06 -4.46
CA SER A 18 -59.56 -18.84 -4.82
C SER A 18 -58.48 -18.48 -3.80
N ALA A 19 -58.81 -18.51 -2.50
CA ALA A 19 -57.86 -18.27 -1.42
C ALA A 19 -56.71 -19.28 -1.42
N ALA A 20 -57.00 -20.57 -1.64
CA ALA A 20 -55.98 -21.62 -1.74
C ALA A 20 -55.02 -21.37 -2.91
N ASN A 21 -55.54 -21.03 -4.10
CA ASN A 21 -54.71 -20.70 -5.26
C ASN A 21 -53.85 -19.45 -5.03
N PHE A 22 -54.40 -18.42 -4.38
CA PHE A 22 -53.66 -17.22 -4.01
C PHE A 22 -52.52 -17.53 -3.03
N CYS A 23 -52.79 -18.30 -1.98
CA CYS A 23 -51.76 -18.74 -1.03
C CYS A 23 -50.66 -19.58 -1.69
N LEU A 24 -51.01 -20.50 -2.60
CA LEU A 24 -50.04 -21.28 -3.36
C LEU A 24 -49.20 -20.40 -4.29
N GLY A 25 -49.79 -19.37 -4.89
CA GLY A 25 -49.09 -18.39 -5.72
C GLY A 25 -48.07 -17.58 -4.92
N MET A 26 -48.48 -17.04 -3.77
CA MET A 26 -47.59 -16.32 -2.87
C MET A 26 -46.46 -17.20 -2.36
N LEU A 27 -46.77 -18.43 -1.94
CA LEU A 27 -45.76 -19.39 -1.49
C LEU A 27 -44.72 -19.64 -2.60
N LYS A 28 -45.14 -19.91 -3.83
CA LYS A 28 -44.22 -20.08 -4.98
C LYS A 28 -43.34 -18.84 -5.21
N LEU A 29 -43.91 -17.63 -5.16
CA LEU A 29 -43.15 -16.39 -5.33
C LEU A 29 -42.11 -16.21 -4.22
N SER A 30 -42.48 -16.44 -2.95
CA SER A 30 -41.55 -16.40 -1.82
C SER A 30 -40.42 -17.41 -1.98
N TRP A 31 -40.73 -18.63 -2.41
CA TRP A 31 -39.72 -19.66 -2.68
C TRP A 31 -38.77 -19.27 -3.81
N HIS A 32 -39.29 -18.74 -4.92
CA HIS A 32 -38.45 -18.27 -6.02
C HIS A 32 -37.55 -17.10 -5.62
N SER A 33 -38.05 -16.18 -4.80
CA SER A 33 -37.28 -15.06 -4.27
C SER A 33 -36.14 -15.55 -3.37
N ALA A 34 -36.44 -16.41 -2.39
CA ALA A 34 -35.44 -16.98 -1.49
C ALA A 34 -34.37 -17.80 -2.25
N ALA A 35 -34.81 -18.63 -3.20
CA ALA A 35 -33.90 -19.44 -4.02
C ALA A 35 -32.95 -18.58 -4.86
N ARG A 36 -33.44 -17.47 -5.42
CA ARG A 36 -32.62 -16.53 -6.20
C ARG A 36 -31.60 -15.78 -5.34
N ILE A 37 -31.98 -15.34 -4.14
CA ILE A 37 -31.05 -14.68 -3.20
C ILE A 37 -29.96 -15.68 -2.78
N GLN A 38 -30.33 -16.92 -2.47
CA GLN A 38 -29.35 -17.94 -2.09
C GLN A 38 -28.39 -18.29 -3.25
N ALA A 39 -28.90 -18.37 -4.48
CA ALA A 39 -28.07 -18.58 -5.67
C ALA A 39 -27.09 -17.40 -5.87
N LEU A 40 -27.51 -16.16 -5.61
CA LEU A 40 -26.63 -14.98 -5.68
C LEU A 40 -25.50 -15.05 -4.63
N HIS A 41 -25.83 -15.28 -3.36
CA HIS A 41 -24.79 -15.42 -2.31
C HIS A 41 -23.85 -16.60 -2.60
N THR A 42 -24.35 -17.68 -3.19
CA THR A 42 -23.52 -18.81 -3.62
C THR A 42 -22.57 -18.40 -4.75
N ALA A 43 -23.02 -17.56 -5.69
CA ALA A 43 -22.16 -16.99 -6.72
C ALA A 43 -21.07 -16.08 -6.10
N GLU A 44 -21.42 -15.23 -5.14
CA GLU A 44 -20.48 -14.35 -4.44
C GLU A 44 -19.40 -15.13 -3.68
N ALA A 45 -19.77 -16.22 -2.99
CA ALA A 45 -18.80 -17.11 -2.35
C ALA A 45 -17.80 -17.71 -3.37
N GLY A 46 -18.25 -17.97 -4.60
CA GLY A 46 -17.37 -18.38 -5.68
C GLY A 46 -16.39 -17.27 -6.12
N VAL A 47 -16.84 -16.01 -6.16
CA VAL A 47 -15.98 -14.85 -6.42
C VAL A 47 -14.91 -14.73 -5.35
N GLU A 48 -15.28 -14.85 -4.06
CA GLU A 48 -14.34 -14.82 -2.95
C GLU A 48 -13.27 -15.92 -3.07
N ALA A 49 -13.68 -17.14 -3.45
CA ALA A 49 -12.76 -18.24 -3.67
C ALA A 49 -11.74 -17.95 -4.79
N ALA A 50 -12.17 -17.34 -5.90
CA ALA A 50 -11.27 -16.91 -6.97
C ALA A 50 -10.35 -15.76 -6.53
N MET A 51 -10.88 -14.76 -5.82
CA MET A 51 -10.06 -13.66 -5.29
C MET A 51 -8.97 -14.17 -4.34
N TYR A 52 -9.31 -15.13 -3.48
CA TYR A 52 -8.34 -15.80 -2.63
C TYR A 52 -7.26 -16.52 -3.46
N ALA A 53 -7.64 -17.23 -4.52
CA ALA A 53 -6.69 -17.88 -5.42
C ALA A 53 -5.75 -16.87 -6.12
N PHE A 54 -6.28 -15.74 -6.63
CA PHE A 54 -5.48 -14.66 -7.19
C PHE A 54 -4.45 -14.11 -6.19
N ASN A 55 -4.88 -13.77 -4.97
CA ASN A 55 -3.99 -13.21 -3.95
C ASN A 55 -2.98 -14.25 -3.42
N ARG A 56 -3.38 -15.51 -3.28
CA ARG A 56 -2.47 -16.61 -2.91
C ARG A 56 -1.44 -16.89 -4.01
N GLN A 57 -1.83 -16.78 -5.28
CA GLN A 57 -0.89 -16.91 -6.41
C GLN A 57 0.20 -15.83 -6.35
N LEU A 58 -0.13 -14.62 -5.88
CA LEU A 58 0.86 -13.57 -5.65
C LEU A 58 1.78 -13.91 -4.47
N ALA A 59 1.20 -14.31 -3.33
CA ALA A 59 1.94 -14.53 -2.09
C ALA A 59 2.88 -15.75 -2.14
N SER A 60 2.41 -16.89 -2.65
CA SER A 60 3.10 -18.18 -2.56
C SER A 60 3.24 -18.91 -3.89
N GLY A 61 2.65 -18.40 -4.98
CA GLY A 61 2.75 -19.01 -6.31
C GLY A 61 1.90 -20.27 -6.51
N ASP A 62 1.07 -20.63 -5.52
CA ASP A 62 0.28 -21.87 -5.48
C ASP A 62 -1.24 -21.61 -5.38
N GLY A 63 -1.68 -20.42 -5.74
CA GLY A 63 -3.09 -19.99 -5.59
C GLY A 63 -4.09 -20.83 -6.37
N TRP A 64 -3.65 -21.41 -7.49
CA TRP A 64 -4.47 -22.24 -8.37
C TRP A 64 -4.42 -23.74 -8.05
N VAL A 65 -3.80 -24.15 -6.95
CA VAL A 65 -3.82 -25.57 -6.52
C VAL A 65 -5.26 -25.99 -6.22
N GLY A 66 -5.70 -27.08 -6.85
CA GLY A 66 -7.07 -27.58 -6.75
C GLY A 66 -8.07 -26.93 -7.71
N TRP A 67 -7.60 -26.05 -8.61
CA TRP A 67 -8.37 -25.53 -9.74
C TRP A 67 -8.07 -26.34 -11.01
N THR A 68 -9.07 -26.49 -11.86
CA THR A 68 -8.91 -27.04 -13.20
C THR A 68 -8.33 -25.97 -14.12
N VAL A 69 -7.15 -26.24 -14.69
CA VAL A 69 -6.48 -25.33 -15.62
C VAL A 69 -7.13 -25.44 -17.01
N GLY A 70 -7.65 -24.33 -17.50
CA GLY A 70 -8.18 -24.18 -18.85
C GLY A 70 -7.15 -23.66 -19.85
N THR A 71 -7.61 -23.22 -21.01
CA THR A 71 -6.75 -22.58 -22.03
C THR A 71 -6.55 -21.10 -21.71
N ASN A 72 -5.44 -20.53 -22.20
CA ASN A 72 -5.16 -19.08 -22.15
C ASN A 72 -5.35 -18.45 -20.75
N GLY A 73 -4.74 -19.01 -19.70
CA GLY A 73 -4.75 -18.40 -18.36
C GLY A 73 -6.10 -18.44 -17.64
N THR A 74 -7.03 -19.30 -18.10
CA THR A 74 -8.32 -19.50 -17.44
C THR A 74 -8.22 -20.64 -16.42
N PHE A 75 -8.82 -20.46 -15.24
CA PHE A 75 -8.90 -21.45 -14.17
C PHE A 75 -10.35 -21.63 -13.74
N THR A 76 -10.78 -22.87 -13.53
CA THR A 76 -12.14 -23.17 -13.09
C THR A 76 -12.19 -24.01 -11.83
N VAL A 77 -13.19 -23.78 -10.99
CA VAL A 77 -13.48 -24.65 -9.84
C VAL A 77 -14.98 -24.75 -9.63
N THR A 78 -15.43 -25.93 -9.23
CA THR A 78 -16.81 -26.15 -8.81
C THR A 78 -16.80 -26.69 -7.39
N LYS A 79 -17.56 -26.06 -6.49
CA LYS A 79 -17.71 -26.52 -5.11
C LYS A 79 -19.17 -26.52 -4.70
N SER A 80 -19.51 -27.44 -3.82
CA SER A 80 -20.82 -27.49 -3.15
C SER A 80 -20.69 -26.84 -1.77
N LEU A 81 -21.61 -25.94 -1.46
CA LEU A 81 -21.78 -25.38 -0.13
C LEU A 81 -22.87 -26.17 0.59
N TYR A 82 -22.49 -26.85 1.68
CA TYR A 82 -23.43 -27.53 2.55
C TYR A 82 -23.79 -26.59 3.71
N GLY A 83 -25.09 -26.29 3.89
CA GLY A 83 -25.60 -25.64 5.10
C GLY A 83 -26.22 -24.24 4.97
N VAL A 84 -26.36 -23.68 3.76
CA VAL A 84 -26.96 -22.32 3.59
C VAL A 84 -28.48 -22.35 3.32
N SER A 85 -29.13 -23.52 3.39
CA SER A 85 -30.55 -23.67 3.08
C SER A 85 -31.41 -23.80 4.33
N ALA A 86 -32.56 -23.11 4.33
CA ALA A 86 -33.66 -23.31 5.30
C ALA A 86 -34.27 -24.73 5.25
N SER A 87 -33.70 -25.62 4.44
CA SER A 87 -34.09 -27.01 4.22
C SER A 87 -32.81 -27.79 3.97
N ALA A 88 -32.31 -28.51 4.98
CA ALA A 88 -31.02 -29.21 5.07
C ALA A 88 -30.71 -30.26 3.95
N SER A 89 -31.44 -30.26 2.84
CA SER A 89 -31.35 -31.22 1.73
C SER A 89 -31.04 -30.60 0.36
N LEU A 90 -30.94 -29.27 0.23
CA LEU A 90 -30.61 -28.64 -1.06
C LEU A 90 -29.16 -28.16 -1.04
N ALA A 91 -28.32 -28.82 -1.84
CA ALA A 91 -26.94 -28.40 -2.09
C ALA A 91 -26.97 -27.15 -2.99
N SER A 92 -26.35 -26.06 -2.53
CA SER A 92 -26.01 -24.96 -3.44
C SER A 92 -24.61 -25.20 -3.97
N THR A 93 -24.41 -24.94 -5.25
CA THR A 93 -23.12 -25.14 -5.92
C THR A 93 -22.72 -23.83 -6.59
N PHE A 94 -21.43 -23.54 -6.61
CA PHE A 94 -20.90 -22.51 -7.49
C PHE A 94 -19.97 -23.13 -8.51
N ASN A 95 -19.98 -22.57 -9.71
CA ASN A 95 -18.98 -22.79 -10.75
C ASN A 95 -18.33 -21.45 -11.05
N VAL A 96 -17.02 -21.37 -10.83
CA VAL A 96 -16.24 -20.14 -11.02
C VAL A 96 -15.26 -20.35 -12.14
N GLN A 97 -15.13 -19.33 -12.98
CA GLN A 97 -14.09 -19.17 -13.98
C GLN A 97 -13.32 -17.88 -13.68
N ALA A 98 -12.01 -18.00 -13.52
CA ALA A 98 -11.09 -16.88 -13.35
C ALA A 98 -10.16 -16.80 -14.56
N ASP A 99 -10.05 -15.63 -15.19
CA ASP A 99 -9.12 -15.36 -16.29
C ASP A 99 -8.01 -14.43 -15.82
N THR A 100 -6.78 -14.94 -15.79
CA THR A 100 -5.62 -14.18 -15.30
C THR A 100 -5.11 -13.15 -16.30
N ASN A 101 -5.48 -13.23 -17.58
CA ASN A 101 -5.05 -12.27 -18.60
C ASN A 101 -5.93 -11.02 -18.58
N THR A 102 -7.24 -11.20 -18.45
CA THR A 102 -8.20 -10.09 -18.38
C THR A 102 -8.50 -9.65 -16.96
N LEU A 103 -8.00 -10.38 -15.95
CA LEU A 103 -8.29 -10.17 -14.53
C LEU A 103 -9.79 -10.19 -14.23
N THR A 104 -10.52 -11.08 -14.90
CA THR A 104 -11.99 -11.21 -14.77
C THR A 104 -12.35 -12.49 -14.05
N ILE A 105 -13.29 -12.42 -13.12
CA ILE A 105 -13.90 -13.56 -12.43
C ILE A 105 -15.37 -13.61 -12.83
N THR A 106 -15.81 -14.77 -13.31
CA THR A 106 -17.23 -15.07 -13.56
C THR A 106 -17.64 -16.24 -12.68
N SER A 107 -18.60 -16.03 -11.79
CA SER A 107 -19.10 -17.04 -10.86
C SER A 107 -20.59 -17.27 -11.08
N ARG A 108 -20.99 -18.50 -11.31
CA ARG A 108 -22.40 -18.92 -11.36
C ARG A 108 -22.74 -19.72 -10.12
N GLY A 109 -23.68 -19.19 -9.33
CA GLY A 109 -24.30 -19.90 -8.22
C GLY A 109 -25.60 -20.57 -8.66
N THR A 110 -25.75 -21.84 -8.29
CA THR A 110 -26.90 -22.69 -8.61
C THR A 110 -27.45 -23.26 -7.31
N LEU A 111 -28.75 -23.07 -7.09
CA LEU A 111 -29.49 -23.83 -6.08
C LEU A 111 -30.27 -24.94 -6.78
N ALA A 112 -29.83 -26.19 -6.59
CA ALA A 112 -30.54 -27.35 -7.09
C ALA A 112 -31.85 -27.50 -6.33
N ASN A 113 -32.99 -27.56 -7.04
CA ASN A 113 -34.30 -27.74 -6.44
C ASN A 113 -34.97 -28.99 -7.00
N SER A 114 -35.37 -29.92 -6.13
CA SER A 114 -36.06 -31.15 -6.55
C SER A 114 -37.55 -30.96 -6.83
N ARG A 115 -38.14 -29.82 -6.41
CA ARG A 115 -39.58 -29.51 -6.53
C ARG A 115 -39.89 -28.46 -7.60
N TYR A 116 -38.91 -27.65 -8.00
CA TYR A 116 -39.05 -26.57 -8.98
C TYR A 116 -37.82 -26.46 -9.88
N ALA A 117 -37.86 -25.62 -10.91
CA ALA A 117 -36.68 -25.31 -11.70
C ALA A 117 -35.55 -24.74 -10.82
N ASN A 118 -34.31 -25.06 -11.17
CA ASN A 118 -33.12 -24.54 -10.50
C ASN A 118 -33.12 -23.00 -10.53
N ALA A 119 -32.65 -22.40 -9.44
CA ALA A 119 -32.39 -20.97 -9.40
C ALA A 119 -30.90 -20.76 -9.68
N ASP A 120 -30.62 -20.01 -10.74
CA ASP A 120 -29.26 -19.68 -11.17
C ASP A 120 -29.04 -18.17 -11.14
N ARG A 121 -27.86 -17.77 -10.68
CA ARG A 121 -27.37 -16.39 -10.70
C ARG A 121 -25.91 -16.35 -11.09
N THR A 122 -25.55 -15.37 -11.91
CA THR A 122 -24.17 -15.19 -12.37
C THR A 122 -23.68 -13.81 -11.96
N VAL A 123 -22.50 -13.77 -11.35
CA VAL A 123 -21.80 -12.55 -10.96
C VAL A 123 -20.52 -12.48 -11.78
N GLU A 124 -20.24 -11.30 -12.33
CA GLU A 124 -18.97 -10.98 -12.97
C GLU A 124 -18.26 -9.87 -12.19
N VAL A 125 -16.97 -10.09 -11.94
CA VAL A 125 -16.10 -9.14 -11.25
C VAL A 125 -14.86 -8.92 -12.09
N VAL A 126 -14.53 -7.65 -12.34
CA VAL A 126 -13.25 -7.25 -12.93
C VAL A 126 -12.34 -6.80 -11.82
N LEU A 127 -11.16 -7.39 -11.74
CA LEU A 127 -10.14 -7.03 -10.78
C LEU A 127 -9.21 -5.94 -11.33
N LYS A 128 -8.60 -5.19 -10.41
CA LYS A 128 -7.46 -4.33 -10.68
C LYS A 128 -6.27 -4.85 -9.88
N ALA A 129 -5.15 -5.02 -10.57
CA ALA A 129 -3.85 -5.27 -9.99
C ALA A 129 -3.33 -3.98 -9.33
N GLU A 130 -2.93 -4.03 -8.06
CA GLU A 130 -2.31 -2.88 -7.41
C GLU A 130 -0.80 -3.05 -7.30
N ALA A 131 -0.04 -2.17 -7.96
CA ALA A 131 1.42 -2.13 -7.90
C ALA A 131 1.97 -1.28 -6.74
N LYS A 132 1.07 -0.65 -5.97
CA LYS A 132 1.37 0.28 -4.88
C LYS A 132 0.98 -0.38 -3.56
N SER A 133 1.78 -0.28 -2.50
CA SER A 133 1.28 -0.61 -1.16
C SER A 133 0.17 0.39 -0.86
N THR A 134 -1.03 -0.08 -0.52
CA THR A 134 -2.14 0.78 -0.10
C THR A 134 -2.46 0.51 1.35
N PRO A 135 -2.34 1.53 2.23
CA PRO A 135 -1.85 2.90 1.96
C PRO A 135 -0.34 2.91 1.61
N SER A 136 0.11 3.92 0.84
CA SER A 136 1.55 4.03 0.56
C SER A 136 2.29 4.53 1.79
N PRO A 137 3.46 3.95 2.12
CA PRO A 137 4.31 4.46 3.19
C PRO A 137 4.68 5.93 3.02
N PHE A 138 4.68 6.47 1.79
CA PHE A 138 4.99 7.87 1.50
C PHE A 138 3.79 8.82 1.62
N GLU A 139 2.61 8.33 2.01
CA GLU A 139 1.50 9.18 2.49
C GLU A 139 1.80 9.79 3.87
N TRP A 140 2.84 9.27 4.54
CA TRP A 140 3.27 9.71 5.86
C TRP A 140 4.60 10.46 5.76
N GLY A 141 4.75 11.52 6.57
CA GLY A 141 6.02 12.25 6.69
C GLY A 141 7.07 11.44 7.42
N LEU A 142 6.72 10.91 8.59
CA LEU A 142 7.55 10.01 9.38
C LEU A 142 6.76 8.73 9.66
N LEU A 143 7.25 7.59 9.19
CA LEU A 143 6.60 6.30 9.42
C LEU A 143 7.61 5.25 9.87
N SER A 144 7.36 4.67 11.04
CA SER A 144 8.19 3.60 11.60
C SER A 144 7.49 2.24 11.52
N LYS A 145 8.26 1.17 11.32
CA LYS A 145 7.75 -0.21 11.39
C LYS A 145 7.55 -0.68 12.83
N ASP A 146 8.40 -0.22 13.77
CA ASP A 146 8.35 -0.64 15.17
C ASP A 146 8.19 0.56 16.12
N LYS A 147 9.07 1.58 16.01
CA LYS A 147 9.06 2.69 16.97
C LYS A 147 9.44 4.03 16.36
N LEU A 148 8.69 5.07 16.70
CA LEU A 148 8.99 6.48 16.43
C LEU A 148 9.23 7.20 17.76
N ASN A 149 10.45 7.68 17.97
CA ASN A 149 10.82 8.44 19.17
C ASN A 149 11.16 9.88 18.79
N ILE A 150 10.39 10.86 19.26
CA ILE A 150 10.56 12.27 18.94
C ILE A 150 10.99 13.04 20.19
N VAL A 151 12.27 13.39 20.25
CA VAL A 151 12.86 14.12 21.38
C VAL A 151 13.40 15.48 20.91
N GLY A 152 13.21 16.50 21.75
CA GLY A 152 13.63 17.87 21.50
C GLY A 152 12.43 18.76 21.20
N ASN A 153 12.58 19.69 20.27
CA ASN A 153 11.49 20.56 19.82
C ASN A 153 11.41 20.62 18.29
N PRO A 154 11.35 19.48 17.59
CA PRO A 154 11.16 19.48 16.15
C PRO A 154 9.75 20.00 15.81
N LEU A 155 9.66 20.64 14.66
CA LEU A 155 8.41 21.10 14.06
C LEU A 155 8.13 20.25 12.83
N CYS A 156 6.95 19.62 12.75
CA CYS A 156 6.51 18.92 11.55
C CYS A 156 5.39 19.66 10.83
N LEU A 157 5.65 20.07 9.59
CA LEU A 157 4.71 20.73 8.68
C LEU A 157 4.73 20.02 7.33
N SER A 158 3.87 20.42 6.41
CA SER A 158 3.88 19.87 5.05
C SER A 158 3.99 20.94 3.97
N TYR A 159 4.21 20.51 2.73
CA TYR A 159 4.10 21.32 1.53
C TYR A 159 3.91 20.42 0.30
N ASP A 160 3.54 21.00 -0.83
CA ASP A 160 3.37 20.27 -2.10
C ASP A 160 4.46 20.66 -3.11
N SER A 161 5.42 19.76 -3.36
CA SER A 161 6.51 20.01 -4.30
C SER A 161 6.11 19.93 -5.77
N SER A 162 4.92 19.42 -6.10
CA SER A 162 4.40 19.45 -7.47
C SER A 162 4.19 20.88 -7.97
N ARG A 163 4.08 21.84 -7.03
CA ARG A 163 3.95 23.28 -7.26
C ARG A 163 5.29 24.03 -7.23
N GLY A 164 6.40 23.32 -7.10
CA GLY A 164 7.77 23.86 -7.03
C GLY A 164 8.44 23.63 -5.67
N ALA A 165 9.63 24.20 -5.49
CA ALA A 165 10.35 24.15 -4.22
C ALA A 165 9.53 24.75 -3.07
N TYR A 166 9.84 24.38 -1.83
CA TYR A 166 9.13 24.87 -0.64
C TYR A 166 9.11 26.40 -0.57
N GLY A 167 7.93 26.97 -0.33
CA GLY A 167 7.70 28.40 -0.14
C GLY A 167 6.28 28.72 0.34
N ALA A 168 5.99 30.00 0.55
CA ALA A 168 4.69 30.43 1.11
C ALA A 168 3.47 30.04 0.25
N GLY A 169 3.67 29.77 -1.05
CA GLY A 169 2.60 29.42 -1.99
C GLY A 169 2.21 27.94 -2.02
N ASN A 170 3.00 27.06 -1.39
CA ASN A 170 2.78 25.62 -1.39
C ASN A 170 2.94 24.95 -0.03
N SER A 171 3.10 25.71 1.06
CA SER A 171 3.13 25.20 2.44
C SER A 171 1.75 24.82 2.97
N SER A 172 1.68 23.79 3.82
CA SER A 172 0.47 23.27 4.46
C SER A 172 0.79 22.66 5.84
N THR A 173 -0.21 22.06 6.49
CA THR A 173 -0.19 21.52 7.86
C THR A 173 -0.70 20.07 7.90
N ASN A 174 -0.19 19.22 7.02
CA ASN A 174 -0.56 17.79 6.89
C ASN A 174 0.66 16.87 7.04
N CYS A 175 1.54 17.15 8.01
CA CYS A 175 2.59 16.20 8.38
C CYS A 175 2.02 15.09 9.26
N ASP A 176 1.59 14.02 8.60
CA ASP A 176 1.13 12.83 9.28
C ASP A 176 2.32 11.97 9.74
N VAL A 177 2.24 11.40 10.94
CA VAL A 177 3.28 10.50 11.47
C VAL A 177 2.69 9.19 11.98
N GLY A 178 3.45 8.11 11.82
CA GLY A 178 2.92 6.78 12.11
C GLY A 178 3.94 5.81 12.71
N SER A 179 3.41 4.80 13.39
CA SER A 179 4.17 3.63 13.79
C SER A 179 3.35 2.35 13.68
N MET A 180 3.91 1.31 13.06
CA MET A 180 3.33 -0.04 13.11
C MET A 180 3.63 -0.79 14.42
N GLY A 181 4.26 -0.12 15.40
CA GLY A 181 4.48 -0.65 16.74
C GLY A 181 3.18 -1.01 17.45
N GLN A 182 3.16 -2.16 18.12
CA GLN A 182 2.02 -2.68 18.90
C GLN A 182 2.22 -2.54 20.41
N ARG A 183 3.15 -1.68 20.83
CA ARG A 183 3.51 -1.45 22.24
C ARG A 183 3.06 -0.07 22.66
N ASP A 184 2.93 0.13 23.97
CA ASP A 184 2.58 1.43 24.57
C ASP A 184 3.59 2.54 24.22
N ASP A 185 4.79 2.18 23.74
CA ASP A 185 5.85 3.10 23.34
C ASP A 185 6.08 3.14 21.81
N ALA A 186 5.04 2.86 21.01
CA ALA A 186 5.10 2.90 19.54
C ALA A 186 5.43 4.30 19.01
N ILE A 187 4.78 5.34 19.54
CA ILE A 187 5.17 6.74 19.32
C ILE A 187 5.44 7.39 20.67
N THR A 188 6.69 7.76 20.94
CA THR A 188 7.08 8.44 22.18
C THR A 188 7.60 9.84 21.92
N GLY A 189 7.34 10.73 22.87
CA GLY A 189 7.80 12.12 22.84
C GLY A 189 8.76 12.47 23.97
N GLY A 190 9.49 13.55 23.78
CA GLY A 190 10.21 14.24 24.85
C GLY A 190 10.49 15.69 24.45
N GLY A 191 10.32 16.63 25.37
CA GLY A 191 10.43 18.06 25.06
C GLY A 191 9.09 18.67 24.60
N ALA A 192 9.13 19.65 23.69
CA ALA A 192 7.96 20.34 23.14
C ALA A 192 7.88 20.19 21.62
N ALA A 193 7.93 18.94 21.15
CA ALA A 193 7.74 18.60 19.74
C ALA A 193 6.33 19.00 19.26
N GLN A 194 6.24 19.42 17.99
CA GLN A 194 4.97 19.79 17.36
C GLN A 194 4.81 19.07 16.03
N SER A 195 3.69 18.39 15.84
CA SER A 195 3.33 17.78 14.56
C SER A 195 1.98 18.29 14.10
N TYR A 196 1.97 18.94 12.94
CA TYR A 196 0.77 19.47 12.33
C TYR A 196 0.24 18.47 11.30
N GLY A 197 -0.47 17.46 11.78
CA GLY A 197 -1.08 16.38 10.99
C GLY A 197 -1.67 15.31 11.90
N ASP A 198 -2.10 14.21 11.30
CA ASP A 198 -2.63 13.04 12.02
C ASP A 198 -1.48 12.21 12.61
N ALA A 199 -1.77 11.48 13.70
CA ALA A 199 -0.88 10.43 14.17
C ALA A 199 -1.60 9.10 14.24
N ALA A 200 -0.95 8.03 13.80
CA ALA A 200 -1.55 6.71 13.78
C ALA A 200 -0.61 5.64 14.28
N VAL A 201 -1.17 4.67 15.00
CA VAL A 201 -0.46 3.45 15.41
C VAL A 201 -1.19 2.20 14.96
N ALA A 202 -0.46 1.08 14.85
CA ALA A 202 -1.08 -0.21 14.63
C ALA A 202 -2.00 -0.59 15.80
N PRO A 203 -2.97 -1.51 15.58
CA PRO A 203 -3.78 -2.04 16.67
C PRO A 203 -2.92 -2.58 17.82
N GLY A 204 -3.14 -2.05 19.03
CA GLY A 204 -2.37 -2.39 20.23
C GLY A 204 -1.24 -1.42 20.57
N GLY A 205 -0.84 -0.55 19.64
CA GLY A 205 0.13 0.52 19.92
C GLY A 205 -0.51 1.70 20.66
N ASP A 206 0.35 2.54 21.26
CA ASP A 206 -0.07 3.82 21.84
C ASP A 206 0.83 4.99 21.41
N VAL A 207 0.29 6.20 21.58
CA VAL A 207 0.92 7.47 21.23
C VAL A 207 1.09 8.31 22.49
N ASP A 208 2.30 8.83 22.70
CA ASP A 208 2.57 9.81 23.73
C ASP A 208 1.91 11.17 23.39
N VAL A 209 0.79 11.42 24.07
CA VAL A 209 0.01 12.66 23.95
C VAL A 209 0.47 13.77 24.90
N ASN A 210 1.41 13.49 25.79
CA ASN A 210 1.83 14.45 26.83
C ASN A 210 3.00 15.33 26.38
N HIS A 211 3.84 14.83 25.48
CA HIS A 211 5.07 15.53 25.06
C HIS A 211 5.08 16.00 23.61
N ILE A 212 4.09 15.59 22.80
CA ILE A 212 3.98 16.00 21.41
C ILE A 212 2.64 16.70 21.23
N PHE A 213 2.68 17.92 20.69
CA PHE A 213 1.49 18.62 20.28
C PHE A 213 1.03 18.12 18.90
N TRP A 214 -0.24 17.73 18.81
CA TRP A 214 -0.88 17.23 17.60
C TRP A 214 -2.04 18.13 17.20
N THR A 215 -2.15 18.48 15.92
CA THR A 215 -3.35 19.19 15.41
C THR A 215 -4.38 18.27 14.78
N GLY A 216 -3.96 17.11 14.28
CA GLY A 216 -4.81 16.14 13.61
C GLY A 216 -5.41 15.09 14.53
N LYS A 217 -5.94 14.03 13.91
CA LYS A 217 -6.56 12.90 14.60
C LYS A 217 -5.52 11.91 15.07
N LEU A 218 -5.82 11.27 16.19
CA LEU A 218 -5.09 10.12 16.71
C LEU A 218 -5.87 8.84 16.39
N THR A 219 -5.27 7.90 15.67
CA THR A 219 -5.90 6.63 15.29
C THR A 219 -5.05 5.43 15.71
N ARG A 220 -5.70 4.27 15.90
CA ARG A 220 -5.06 3.01 16.37
C ARG A 220 -5.37 1.82 15.46
N ASN A 221 -5.48 2.11 14.17
CA ASN A 221 -5.82 1.16 13.12
C ASN A 221 -4.91 1.31 11.91
N LEU A 222 -3.68 1.80 12.12
CA LEU A 222 -2.70 1.88 11.06
C LEU A 222 -2.40 0.48 10.55
N ASP A 223 -2.49 0.32 9.23
CA ASP A 223 -2.16 -0.91 8.53
C ASP A 223 -1.44 -0.51 7.25
N VAL A 224 -0.11 -0.57 7.27
CA VAL A 224 0.76 -0.21 6.15
C VAL A 224 1.77 -1.33 5.94
N ASP A 225 1.99 -1.71 4.68
CA ASP A 225 2.99 -2.72 4.32
C ASP A 225 4.37 -2.07 4.05
N PHE A 226 5.42 -2.80 4.43
CA PHE A 226 6.82 -2.37 4.35
C PHE A 226 7.59 -3.36 3.47
N PRO A 227 7.32 -3.41 2.15
CA PRO A 227 7.99 -4.34 1.26
C PRO A 227 9.50 -4.09 1.23
N ASP A 228 10.27 -5.17 1.18
CA ASP A 228 11.72 -5.09 1.02
C ASP A 228 12.10 -4.59 -0.38
N VAL A 229 13.18 -3.84 -0.43
CA VAL A 229 13.77 -3.29 -1.66
C VAL A 229 15.13 -3.92 -1.93
N ALA A 230 15.45 -4.13 -3.19
CA ALA A 230 16.81 -4.50 -3.59
C ALA A 230 17.20 -3.78 -4.89
N PRO A 231 18.51 -3.67 -5.16
CA PRO A 231 18.98 -2.95 -6.33
C PRO A 231 18.61 -3.71 -7.61
N PRO A 232 18.33 -3.01 -8.73
CA PRO A 232 17.94 -3.64 -9.98
C PRO A 232 19.05 -4.52 -10.58
N ARG A 233 20.31 -4.26 -10.20
CA ARG A 233 21.49 -5.05 -10.53
C ARG A 233 22.46 -4.97 -9.36
N THR A 234 23.40 -5.91 -9.29
CA THR A 234 24.42 -5.94 -8.22
C THR A 234 25.84 -5.80 -8.74
N ASN A 235 26.01 -5.64 -10.06
CA ASN A 235 27.33 -5.49 -10.67
C ASN A 235 27.99 -4.17 -10.24
N MET A 236 29.27 -4.25 -9.88
CA MET A 236 30.10 -3.07 -9.63
C MET A 236 30.60 -2.52 -10.96
N THR A 237 30.30 -1.26 -11.24
CA THR A 237 30.74 -0.58 -12.46
C THR A 237 31.91 0.38 -12.21
N ARG A 238 32.22 0.67 -10.95
CA ARG A 238 33.29 1.57 -10.55
C ARG A 238 33.99 1.07 -9.29
N ALA A 239 35.23 1.52 -9.10
CA ALA A 239 35.92 1.40 -7.82
C ALA A 239 35.22 2.25 -6.74
N ALA A 240 35.58 2.01 -5.47
CA ALA A 240 35.07 2.80 -4.35
C ALA A 240 35.39 4.29 -4.53
N ILE A 241 34.45 5.16 -4.14
CA ILE A 241 34.60 6.62 -4.22
C ILE A 241 34.94 7.12 -2.82
N ASN A 242 36.21 7.01 -2.45
CA ASN A 242 36.68 7.36 -1.11
C ASN A 242 37.68 8.51 -1.15
N ASN A 243 37.44 9.54 -0.34
CA ASN A 243 38.31 10.69 -0.14
C ASN A 243 38.78 11.37 -1.44
N ALA A 244 37.95 11.37 -2.48
CA ALA A 244 38.25 11.99 -3.77
C ALA A 244 37.12 12.91 -4.24
N THR A 245 37.48 14.09 -4.74
CA THR A 245 36.54 14.92 -5.50
C THR A 245 36.33 14.28 -6.86
N THR A 246 35.10 13.88 -7.14
CA THR A 246 34.77 13.05 -8.30
C THR A 246 33.59 13.64 -9.05
N THR A 247 33.66 13.69 -10.38
CA THR A 247 32.51 14.00 -11.23
C THR A 247 32.08 12.74 -11.96
N ILE A 248 30.78 12.45 -11.92
CA ILE A 248 30.14 11.41 -12.72
C ILE A 248 29.26 12.09 -13.75
N ASN A 249 29.62 11.94 -15.02
CA ASN A 249 28.81 12.44 -16.13
C ASN A 249 27.75 11.39 -16.48
N ILE A 250 26.49 11.81 -16.56
CA ILE A 250 25.35 10.97 -16.89
C ILE A 250 24.69 11.46 -18.17
N ALA A 251 24.12 10.52 -18.92
CA ALA A 251 23.33 10.81 -20.10
C ALA A 251 22.17 9.81 -20.15
N GLY A 252 20.93 10.31 -19.99
CA GLY A 252 19.76 9.44 -19.87
C GLY A 252 19.84 8.54 -18.64
N SER A 253 19.33 7.32 -18.73
CA SER A 253 19.32 6.37 -17.62
C SER A 253 20.69 5.72 -17.40
N THR A 254 21.31 6.00 -16.25
CA THR A 254 22.66 5.50 -15.90
C THR A 254 22.61 4.63 -14.64
N TYR A 255 23.31 3.50 -14.64
CA TYR A 255 23.47 2.65 -13.46
C TYR A 255 24.93 2.65 -12.97
N ILE A 256 25.12 2.84 -11.67
CA ILE A 256 26.42 2.93 -11.01
C ILE A 256 26.45 1.97 -9.82
N GLY A 257 27.25 0.91 -9.90
CA GLY A 257 27.54 0.05 -8.75
C GLY A 257 28.91 0.39 -8.18
N VAL A 258 28.97 0.68 -6.88
CA VAL A 258 30.21 1.01 -6.15
C VAL A 258 30.34 0.20 -4.85
N PRO A 259 31.56 -0.24 -4.49
CA PRO A 259 31.78 -0.94 -3.23
C PRO A 259 31.47 -0.06 -2.00
N SER A 260 31.85 1.21 -2.03
CA SER A 260 31.56 2.18 -0.98
C SER A 260 31.69 3.62 -1.49
N ILE A 261 31.08 4.55 -0.76
CA ILE A 261 31.24 5.99 -0.95
C ILE A 261 31.60 6.59 0.41
N GLY A 262 32.77 7.23 0.51
CA GLY A 262 33.26 7.84 1.74
C GLY A 262 33.86 9.20 1.44
N LEU A 263 33.12 10.28 1.70
CA LEU A 263 33.54 11.64 1.37
C LEU A 263 33.92 12.41 2.64
N VAL A 264 35.15 12.94 2.70
CA VAL A 264 35.63 13.77 3.82
C VAL A 264 36.20 15.06 3.24
N ASN A 265 35.50 16.18 3.39
CA ASN A 265 35.88 17.46 2.77
C ASN A 265 36.02 17.35 1.23
N LYS A 266 35.22 16.48 0.60
CA LYS A 266 35.23 16.19 -0.84
C LYS A 266 33.83 16.33 -1.43
N THR A 267 33.79 16.56 -2.74
CA THR A 267 32.54 16.68 -3.49
C THR A 267 32.39 15.54 -4.48
N LEU A 268 31.27 14.83 -4.43
CA LEU A 268 30.79 13.99 -5.52
C LEU A 268 29.79 14.79 -6.36
N THR A 269 30.16 15.13 -7.58
CA THR A 269 29.26 15.81 -8.53
C THR A 269 28.63 14.78 -9.47
N ILE A 270 27.31 14.80 -9.59
CA ILE A 270 26.58 14.11 -10.67
C ILE A 270 26.18 15.19 -11.68
N ALA A 271 26.71 15.10 -12.90
CA ALA A 271 26.56 16.12 -13.93
C ALA A 271 25.90 15.56 -15.19
N GLY A 272 25.03 16.33 -15.85
CA GLY A 272 24.29 15.91 -17.03
C GLY A 272 22.77 15.87 -16.78
N ASN A 273 22.03 15.09 -17.54
CA ASN A 273 20.56 15.01 -17.44
C ASN A 273 20.11 13.55 -17.44
N GLY A 274 19.07 13.24 -16.65
CA GLY A 274 18.40 11.94 -16.64
C GLY A 274 18.38 11.27 -15.27
N ASP A 275 18.04 9.98 -15.29
CA ASP A 275 17.89 9.16 -14.10
C ASP A 275 19.17 8.40 -13.77
N VAL A 276 19.54 8.36 -12.49
CA VAL A 276 20.70 7.65 -12.00
C VAL A 276 20.29 6.67 -10.94
N VAL A 277 20.66 5.41 -11.12
CA VAL A 277 20.60 4.41 -10.06
C VAL A 277 22.00 4.20 -9.51
N ILE A 278 22.19 4.45 -8.22
CA ILE A 278 23.46 4.22 -7.52
C ILE A 278 23.26 3.08 -6.53
N TYR A 279 23.96 1.98 -6.72
CA TYR A 279 24.02 0.90 -5.75
C TYR A 279 25.33 0.98 -4.97
N VAL A 280 25.22 1.15 -3.64
CA VAL A 280 26.36 1.16 -2.72
C VAL A 280 26.33 -0.16 -1.93
N GLN A 281 27.32 -1.02 -2.17
CA GLN A 281 27.35 -2.37 -1.57
C GLN A 281 27.75 -2.37 -0.09
N GLY A 282 28.65 -1.46 0.30
CA GLY A 282 29.10 -1.23 1.66
C GLY A 282 28.63 0.13 2.17
N THR A 283 29.45 0.78 2.98
CA THR A 283 29.08 2.05 3.65
C THR A 283 28.95 3.23 2.68
N LEU A 284 27.92 4.03 2.90
CA LEU A 284 27.82 5.42 2.43
C LEU A 284 28.13 6.34 3.60
N SER A 285 29.18 7.15 3.50
CA SER A 285 29.52 8.18 4.49
C SER A 285 29.80 9.51 3.79
N VAL A 286 29.06 10.56 4.19
CA VAL A 286 29.23 11.93 3.71
C VAL A 286 29.55 12.79 4.92
N GLY A 287 30.83 13.10 5.14
CA GLY A 287 31.28 13.92 6.27
C GLY A 287 30.76 15.36 6.23
N THR A 288 30.87 16.08 7.35
CA THR A 288 30.23 17.39 7.58
C THR A 288 30.51 18.45 6.51
N ALA A 289 31.73 18.51 5.97
CA ALA A 289 32.11 19.43 4.89
C ALA A 289 32.25 18.74 3.52
N ALA A 290 31.66 17.55 3.38
CA ALA A 290 31.51 16.87 2.10
C ALA A 290 30.15 17.17 1.46
N THR A 291 30.06 17.00 0.15
CA THR A 291 28.83 17.30 -0.60
C THR A 291 28.58 16.28 -1.70
N ILE A 292 27.34 15.83 -1.84
CA ILE A 292 26.84 15.21 -3.07
C ILE A 292 26.02 16.26 -3.82
N ARG A 293 26.56 16.75 -4.94
CA ARG A 293 26.01 17.88 -5.69
C ARG A 293 25.44 17.42 -7.02
N TYR A 294 24.28 17.95 -7.37
CA TYR A 294 23.68 17.78 -8.69
C TYR A 294 23.99 18.98 -9.57
N ALA A 295 24.42 18.71 -10.80
CA ALA A 295 24.79 19.71 -11.79
C ALA A 295 24.04 19.43 -13.10
N PRO A 296 22.71 19.66 -13.15
CA PRO A 296 21.93 19.50 -14.37
C PRO A 296 22.45 20.45 -15.45
N SER A 297 22.43 20.00 -16.71
CA SER A 297 22.63 20.90 -17.84
C SER A 297 21.43 21.86 -17.95
N ALA A 298 21.58 22.99 -18.64
CA ALA A 298 20.55 24.03 -18.72
C ALA A 298 19.15 23.47 -19.05
N GLY A 299 18.18 23.67 -18.15
CA GLY A 299 16.80 23.19 -18.27
C GLY A 299 16.59 21.69 -18.02
N GLY A 300 17.64 20.96 -17.64
CA GLY A 300 17.59 19.54 -17.34
C GLY A 300 17.29 19.22 -15.89
N ILE A 301 16.97 17.95 -15.64
CA ILE A 301 16.69 17.40 -14.31
C ILE A 301 17.60 16.18 -14.10
N ILE A 302 18.06 16.01 -12.87
CA ILE A 302 18.74 14.80 -12.41
C ILE A 302 17.86 14.18 -11.33
N SER A 303 17.49 12.91 -11.52
CA SER A 303 16.83 12.10 -10.51
C SER A 303 17.76 10.99 -10.07
N VAL A 304 17.95 10.82 -8.76
CA VAL A 304 18.88 9.85 -8.18
C VAL A 304 18.12 8.89 -7.28
N LYS A 305 18.21 7.60 -7.58
CA LYS A 305 17.78 6.50 -6.72
C LYS A 305 19.00 5.78 -6.18
N MET A 306 19.24 5.88 -4.88
CA MET A 306 20.32 5.18 -4.21
C MET A 306 19.79 3.91 -3.55
N PHE A 307 20.37 2.75 -3.86
CA PHE A 307 20.17 1.51 -3.13
C PHE A 307 21.36 1.32 -2.19
N LEU A 308 21.07 1.30 -0.89
CA LEU A 308 22.06 1.35 0.17
C LEU A 308 22.08 0.03 0.92
N ASN A 309 23.26 -0.57 1.00
CA ASN A 309 23.57 -1.66 1.92
C ASN A 309 24.42 -1.13 3.07
N GLY A 310 24.59 -1.95 4.11
CA GLY A 310 25.47 -1.61 5.23
C GLY A 310 25.01 -0.34 5.97
N ASN A 311 25.97 0.37 6.56
CA ASN A 311 25.67 1.56 7.36
C ASN A 311 25.69 2.82 6.49
N VAL A 312 24.80 3.75 6.78
CA VAL A 312 24.68 5.04 6.10
C VAL A 312 24.91 6.17 7.10
N ASP A 313 25.78 7.11 6.76
CA ASP A 313 26.10 8.28 7.58
C ASP A 313 26.10 9.55 6.72
N ILE A 314 25.17 10.46 7.01
CA ILE A 314 24.89 11.66 6.23
C ILE A 314 25.06 12.90 7.11
N ASN A 315 26.28 13.44 7.14
CA ASN A 315 26.62 14.65 7.89
C ASN A 315 26.76 15.89 7.01
N GLY A 316 27.18 15.69 5.75
CA GLY A 316 27.39 16.76 4.77
C GLY A 316 26.16 17.08 3.93
N ASP A 317 26.37 17.84 2.86
CA ASP A 317 25.30 18.39 2.02
C ASP A 317 24.82 17.41 0.96
N LEU A 318 23.50 17.22 0.91
CA LEU A 318 22.82 16.41 -0.10
C LEU A 318 21.60 17.16 -0.60
N ASN A 319 21.53 17.36 -1.93
CA ASN A 319 20.35 17.90 -2.62
C ASN A 319 19.77 19.18 -1.98
N THR A 320 20.62 20.15 -1.66
CA THR A 320 20.27 21.33 -0.83
C THR A 320 19.25 22.27 -1.48
N ASP A 321 19.12 22.26 -2.80
CA ASP A 321 18.26 23.17 -3.56
C ASP A 321 17.02 22.46 -4.18
N GLY A 322 16.82 21.17 -3.84
CA GLY A 322 16.06 20.25 -4.68
C GLY A 322 14.66 19.87 -4.19
N ILE A 323 13.92 19.25 -5.10
CA ILE A 323 12.68 18.52 -4.83
C ILE A 323 13.06 17.16 -4.20
N PRO A 324 12.45 16.73 -3.08
CA PRO A 324 12.76 15.46 -2.43
C PRO A 324 12.67 14.25 -3.37
N ALA A 325 11.72 14.23 -4.31
CA ALA A 325 11.57 13.16 -5.29
C ALA A 325 12.80 12.97 -6.20
N ASN A 326 13.70 13.97 -6.32
CA ASN A 326 14.94 13.87 -7.10
C ASN A 326 16.06 13.12 -6.35
N LEU A 327 15.95 12.92 -5.04
CA LEU A 327 16.87 12.10 -4.25
C LEU A 327 16.08 11.09 -3.43
N GLN A 328 16.09 9.84 -3.88
CA GLN A 328 15.42 8.73 -3.23
C GLN A 328 16.48 7.75 -2.71
N MET A 329 16.45 7.45 -1.42
CA MET A 329 17.36 6.52 -0.77
C MET A 329 16.58 5.30 -0.29
N PHE A 330 16.96 4.13 -0.77
CA PHE A 330 16.35 2.84 -0.51
C PHE A 330 17.34 1.96 0.25
N GLY A 331 17.12 1.79 1.55
CA GLY A 331 17.87 0.83 2.37
C GLY A 331 17.40 -0.59 2.07
N THR A 332 18.30 -1.44 1.61
CA THR A 332 17.98 -2.86 1.38
C THR A 332 17.84 -3.61 2.71
N THR A 333 17.55 -4.92 2.66
CA THR A 333 17.50 -5.78 3.85
C THR A 333 18.80 -5.84 4.66
N THR A 334 19.91 -5.39 4.08
CA THR A 334 21.22 -5.33 4.74
C THR A 334 21.57 -3.94 5.30
N CYS A 335 20.73 -2.93 5.05
CA CYS A 335 20.86 -1.61 5.66
C CYS A 335 20.23 -1.64 7.05
N GLN A 336 21.06 -1.47 8.08
CA GLN A 336 20.64 -1.61 9.48
C GLN A 336 20.66 -0.30 10.25
N THR A 337 21.50 0.65 9.83
CA THR A 337 21.62 1.97 10.48
C THR A 337 21.73 3.07 9.43
N LEU A 338 21.00 4.15 9.65
CA LEU A 338 21.10 5.38 8.89
C LEU A 338 21.14 6.57 9.84
N ASP A 339 22.31 7.19 9.94
CA ASP A 339 22.51 8.41 10.72
C ASP A 339 22.43 9.60 9.78
N CYS A 340 21.57 10.57 10.09
CA CYS A 340 21.46 11.80 9.32
C CYS A 340 21.53 13.03 10.23
N GLN A 341 22.62 13.79 10.13
CA GLN A 341 22.77 15.08 10.78
C GLN A 341 22.30 16.21 9.86
N ALA A 342 21.15 16.78 10.19
CA ALA A 342 20.61 18.00 9.61
C ALA A 342 21.28 19.24 10.22
N ASN A 343 22.58 19.41 9.96
CA ASN A 343 23.28 20.67 10.21
C ASN A 343 23.03 21.69 9.09
N ASN A 344 22.74 21.18 7.89
CA ASN A 344 22.32 21.94 6.71
C ASN A 344 21.03 21.34 6.17
N SER A 345 20.24 22.14 5.44
CA SER A 345 18.96 21.69 4.91
C SER A 345 19.13 20.57 3.88
N LYS A 346 18.25 19.56 3.91
CA LYS A 346 18.31 18.40 3.01
C LYS A 346 16.92 18.12 2.43
N SER A 347 16.87 17.82 1.14
CA SER A 347 15.64 17.39 0.46
C SER A 347 15.81 15.97 -0.07
N MET A 348 15.15 15.00 0.56
CA MET A 348 15.32 13.59 0.21
C MET A 348 14.17 12.72 0.69
N VAL A 349 14.00 11.58 0.04
CA VAL A 349 13.16 10.49 0.49
C VAL A 349 14.05 9.39 1.05
N ILE A 350 13.73 8.90 2.24
CA ILE A 350 14.38 7.73 2.82
C ILE A 350 13.34 6.63 3.01
N TYR A 351 13.61 5.46 2.46
CA TYR A 351 12.85 4.24 2.69
C TYR A 351 13.81 3.11 3.05
N ALA A 352 13.93 2.80 4.34
CA ALA A 352 14.83 1.78 4.86
C ALA A 352 14.10 0.94 5.93
N PRO A 353 13.17 0.05 5.54
CA PRO A 353 12.22 -0.60 6.44
C PRO A 353 12.86 -1.53 7.48
N GLN A 354 14.14 -1.86 7.33
CA GLN A 354 14.91 -2.67 8.27
C GLN A 354 15.90 -1.83 9.12
N ALA A 355 16.10 -0.56 8.79
CA ALA A 355 17.12 0.27 9.44
C ALA A 355 16.57 1.05 10.64
N GLN A 356 17.41 1.20 11.66
CA GLN A 356 17.27 2.29 12.63
C GLN A 356 17.75 3.59 11.98
N ILE A 357 16.91 4.61 12.00
CA ILE A 357 17.19 5.93 11.44
C ILE A 357 17.32 6.91 12.61
N ASP A 358 18.49 7.48 12.80
CA ASP A 358 18.75 8.52 13.81
C ASP A 358 18.90 9.88 13.10
N LEU A 359 17.90 10.75 13.30
CA LEU A 359 17.84 12.11 12.78
C LEU A 359 18.25 13.08 13.89
N SER A 360 19.26 13.90 13.63
CA SER A 360 19.70 14.92 14.59
C SER A 360 20.08 16.23 13.91
N GLY A 361 20.23 17.30 14.68
CA GLY A 361 20.60 18.63 14.19
C GLY A 361 19.49 19.67 14.33
N ASN A 362 19.62 20.79 13.62
CA ASN A 362 18.77 21.99 13.78
C ASN A 362 18.34 22.64 12.46
N ALA A 363 18.65 22.03 11.31
CA ALA A 363 18.31 22.58 9.99
C ALA A 363 16.90 22.17 9.54
N THR A 364 16.62 22.21 8.23
CA THR A 364 15.34 21.75 7.67
C THR A 364 15.53 20.44 6.92
N ILE A 365 14.67 19.46 7.16
CA ILE A 365 14.59 18.24 6.34
C ILE A 365 13.29 18.29 5.56
N GLN A 366 13.36 18.12 4.24
CA GLN A 366 12.20 18.08 3.35
C GLN A 366 12.06 16.69 2.72
N GLY A 367 10.87 16.10 2.78
CA GLY A 367 10.56 14.82 2.14
C GLY A 367 9.80 13.86 3.06
N ALA A 368 10.08 12.57 2.94
CA ALA A 368 9.43 11.52 3.71
C ALA A 368 10.47 10.50 4.19
N ILE A 369 10.34 10.04 5.44
CA ILE A 369 11.28 9.12 6.06
C ILE A 369 10.53 7.91 6.63
N ILE A 370 10.87 6.75 6.08
CA ILE A 370 10.31 5.46 6.47
C ILE A 370 11.46 4.56 6.95
N GLY A 371 11.34 4.05 8.18
CA GLY A 371 12.37 3.25 8.85
C GLY A 371 11.81 2.13 9.71
N ASN A 372 12.67 1.25 10.23
CA ASN A 372 12.25 0.30 11.25
C ASN A 372 11.99 1.02 12.59
N VAL A 373 13.02 1.69 13.08
CA VAL A 373 12.98 2.58 14.23
C VAL A 373 13.42 3.96 13.76
N ILE A 374 12.66 5.01 14.08
CA ILE A 374 13.06 6.39 13.80
C ILE A 374 13.27 7.09 15.13
N ARG A 375 14.46 7.65 15.33
CA ARG A 375 14.75 8.55 16.44
C ARG A 375 15.00 9.94 15.92
N VAL A 376 14.21 10.89 16.39
CA VAL A 376 14.39 12.31 16.17
C VAL A 376 14.98 12.89 17.43
N ASN A 377 16.17 13.49 17.32
CA ASN A 377 16.86 14.15 18.43
C ASN A 377 17.42 15.49 17.98
N GLY A 378 16.64 16.56 18.14
CA GLY A 378 17.05 17.89 17.74
C GLY A 378 15.91 18.90 17.70
N ASN A 379 16.18 20.08 17.14
CA ASN A 379 15.20 21.15 16.96
C ASN A 379 15.06 21.50 15.48
N PHE A 380 15.11 20.49 14.61
CA PHE A 380 15.01 20.69 13.18
C PHE A 380 13.56 20.81 12.72
N ASP A 381 13.39 21.46 11.57
CA ASP A 381 12.10 21.65 10.93
C ASP A 381 11.90 20.56 9.87
N PHE A 382 10.97 19.65 10.10
CA PHE A 382 10.62 18.59 9.15
C PHE A 382 9.44 19.04 8.29
N ARG A 383 9.63 19.00 6.98
CA ARG A 383 8.63 19.36 5.98
C ARG A 383 8.27 18.15 5.15
N TYR A 384 7.13 17.54 5.44
CA TYR A 384 6.57 16.49 4.61
C TYR A 384 6.22 17.04 3.23
N ASP A 385 6.61 16.32 2.17
CA ASP A 385 6.24 16.65 0.81
C ASP A 385 5.06 15.79 0.35
N GLU A 386 3.88 16.39 0.26
CA GLU A 386 2.61 15.73 -0.07
C GLU A 386 2.61 15.12 -1.48
N ALA A 387 3.44 15.64 -2.39
CA ALA A 387 3.59 15.07 -3.73
C ALA A 387 4.16 13.64 -3.68
N LEU A 388 4.84 13.27 -2.60
CA LEU A 388 5.42 11.95 -2.39
C LEU A 388 4.38 10.87 -2.10
N ALA A 389 3.14 11.21 -1.76
CA ALA A 389 2.07 10.23 -1.59
C ALA A 389 1.90 9.29 -2.80
N ASN A 390 2.28 9.77 -4.00
CA ASN A 390 2.23 9.02 -5.25
C ASN A 390 3.56 8.35 -5.64
N LEU A 391 4.59 8.46 -4.81
CA LEU A 391 5.88 7.83 -5.07
C LEU A 391 5.76 6.31 -4.95
N GLU A 392 6.36 5.60 -5.91
CA GLU A 392 6.40 4.15 -5.92
C GLU A 392 7.67 3.63 -5.23
N ILE A 393 7.50 2.60 -4.40
CA ILE A 393 8.62 1.85 -3.85
C ILE A 393 9.14 0.92 -4.95
N PRO A 394 10.44 0.99 -5.33
CA PRO A 394 11.03 0.08 -6.30
C PRO A 394 11.18 -1.30 -5.64
N THR A 395 10.13 -2.10 -5.71
CA THR A 395 10.17 -3.49 -5.27
C THR A 395 10.77 -4.35 -6.39
N ASN A 396 11.48 -5.41 -6.04
CA ASN A 396 11.90 -6.44 -7.01
C ASN A 396 10.72 -7.22 -7.59
N GLN A 397 9.52 -6.97 -7.07
CA GLN A 397 8.31 -7.63 -7.50
C GLN A 397 7.63 -6.72 -8.54
N GLN A 398 7.87 -7.00 -9.82
CA GLN A 398 6.93 -6.65 -10.90
C GLN A 398 5.58 -7.39 -10.75
N LYS A 399 5.22 -7.80 -9.53
CA LYS A 399 3.97 -8.47 -9.19
C LYS A 399 3.12 -7.46 -8.43
N PRO A 400 1.82 -7.35 -8.74
CA PRO A 400 0.93 -6.58 -7.90
C PRO A 400 0.97 -7.13 -6.47
N LEU A 401 0.91 -6.24 -5.49
CA LEU A 401 0.90 -6.61 -4.07
C LEU A 401 -0.43 -7.26 -3.68
N LYS A 402 -1.53 -6.86 -4.35
CA LYS A 402 -2.88 -7.39 -4.12
C LYS A 402 -3.80 -7.11 -5.32
N TYR A 403 -4.86 -7.91 -5.46
CA TYR A 403 -5.96 -7.62 -6.39
C TYR A 403 -7.19 -7.08 -5.64
N PHE A 404 -7.82 -6.04 -6.20
CA PHE A 404 -9.06 -5.46 -5.69
C PHE A 404 -10.18 -5.52 -6.72
N VAL A 405 -11.42 -5.50 -6.25
CA VAL A 405 -12.60 -5.39 -7.11
C VAL A 405 -12.65 -4.00 -7.73
N LYS A 406 -12.53 -3.92 -9.05
CA LYS A 406 -12.72 -2.67 -9.81
C LYS A 406 -14.18 -2.47 -10.17
N ASN A 407 -14.85 -3.55 -10.57
CA ASN A 407 -16.25 -3.53 -10.97
C ASN A 407 -16.91 -4.83 -10.54
N TRP A 408 -18.18 -4.73 -10.12
CA TRP A 408 -19.03 -5.86 -9.78
C TRP A 408 -20.35 -5.70 -10.51
N MET A 409 -20.80 -6.76 -11.19
CA MET A 409 -22.11 -6.77 -11.83
C MET A 409 -22.77 -8.15 -11.79
N GLU A 410 -24.08 -8.16 -11.58
CA GLU A 410 -24.91 -9.33 -11.82
C GLU A 410 -25.20 -9.45 -13.33
N ARG A 411 -24.99 -10.64 -13.90
CA ARG A 411 -25.34 -10.96 -15.28
C ARG A 411 -26.64 -11.77 -15.30
N TYR A 412 -27.60 -11.27 -16.09
CA TYR A 412 -28.93 -11.86 -16.26
C TYR A 412 -28.96 -12.93 -17.35
#